data_AF-A0A164FD07-F1
#
_entry.id   AF-A0A164FD07-F1
#
_cell.length_a   1.000
_cell.length_b   1.000
_cell.length_c   1.000
_cell.angle_alpha   90.00
_cell.angle_beta   90.00
_cell.angle_gamma   90.00
#
_symmetry.space_group_name_H-M   'P 1'
#
loop_
_entity.id
_entity.type
_entity.pdbx_description
1 polymer ?
#
loop_
_entity_poly.entity_id
_entity_poly.type
_entity_poly.pdbx_seq_one_letter_code
_entity_poly.pdbx_strand_id
1 'polypeptide(L)' 'EQMVPVLNACGIQCAVYGNHDFDFGIEVLMQRAQATTFPWLMSNVIDNETRRPLAEGKCSLVIDWH' A
#
# COMPACT_ATOMS: atom_id res chain seq x y z
N GLU A 1 -13.72 -3.39 4.09
CA GLU A 1 -13.77 -2.80 5.44
C GLU A 1 -13.33 -3.75 6.54
N GLN A 2 -13.77 -5.01 6.56
CA GLN A 2 -13.48 -5.98 7.63
C GLN A 2 -11.99 -6.15 8.00
N MET A 3 -11.08 -6.13 7.02
CA MET A 3 -9.64 -6.40 7.25
C MET A 3 -8.87 -5.23 7.85
N VAL A 4 -9.25 -3.98 7.56
CA VAL A 4 -8.45 -2.81 7.94
C VAL A 4 -8.25 -2.71 9.46
N PRO A 5 -9.29 -2.86 10.31
CA PRO A 5 -9.11 -2.83 11.76
C PRO A 5 -8.14 -3.90 12.28
N VAL A 6 -8.18 -5.11 11.70
CA VAL A 6 -7.32 -6.22 12.10
C VAL A 6 -5.86 -5.92 11.71
N LEU A 7 -5.64 -5.51 10.46
CA LEU A 7 -4.30 -5.17 9.96
C LEU A 7 -3.65 -4.04 10.77
N ASN A 8 -4.43 -3.03 11.14
CA ASN A 8 -3.95 -1.92 11.97
C ASN A 8 -3.58 -2.36 13.39
N ALA A 9 -4.20 -3.42 13.91
CA ALA A 9 -3.88 -4.00 15.22
C ALA A 9 -2.69 -4.97 15.19
N CYS A 10 -2.25 -5.42 14.00
CA CYS A 10 -1.16 -6.41 13.86
C CYS A 10 0.25 -5.83 14.02
N GLY A 11 0.41 -4.51 14.16
CA GLY A 11 1.72 -3.87 14.27
C GLY A 11 2.58 -4.04 13.03
N ILE A 12 1.97 -4.00 11.84
CA ILE A 12 2.65 -4.11 10.54
C ILE A 12 3.54 -2.89 10.33
N GLN A 13 4.79 -3.10 9.94
CA GLN A 13 5.72 -2.00 9.64
C GLN A 13 5.66 -1.53 8.19
N CYS A 14 5.38 -2.44 7.26
CA CYS A 14 5.10 -2.12 5.87
C CYS A 14 4.38 -3.29 5.19
N ALA A 15 3.69 -3.00 4.10
CA ALA A 15 3.12 -3.99 3.20
C ALA A 15 3.52 -3.69 1.76
N VAL A 16 3.43 -4.69 0.88
CA VAL A 16 3.68 -4.56 -0.56
C VAL A 16 2.38 -4.94 -1.26
N TYR A 17 1.95 -4.17 -2.26
CA TYR A 17 0.75 -4.55 -3.01
C TYR A 17 0.98 -5.86 -3.76
N GLY A 18 0.05 -6.80 -3.61
CA GLY A 18 -0.07 -8.01 -4.39
C GLY A 18 -0.93 -7.81 -5.64
N ASN A 19 -0.99 -8.82 -6.49
CA ASN A 19 -1.77 -8.77 -7.72
C ASN A 19 -3.29 -8.64 -7.45
N HIS A 20 -3.80 -9.24 -6.38
CA HIS A 20 -5.23 -9.21 -6.04
C HIS A 20 -5.68 -7.91 -5.36
N ASP A 21 -4.75 -7.06 -4.92
CA ASP A 21 -5.10 -5.74 -4.38
C ASP A 21 -5.75 -4.84 -5.44
N PHE A 22 -5.54 -5.17 -6.73
CA PHE A 22 -6.06 -4.44 -7.90
C PHE A 22 -7.44 -4.90 -8.36
N ASP A 23 -8.00 -5.98 -7.80
CA ASP A 23 -9.23 -6.63 -8.30
C ASP A 23 -10.46 -5.71 -8.29
N PHE A 24 -10.44 -4.67 -7.46
CA PHE A 24 -11.54 -3.70 -7.32
C PHE A 24 -11.19 -2.30 -7.87
N GLY A 25 -10.09 -2.19 -8.61
CA GLY A 25 -9.62 -0.93 -9.17
C GLY A 25 -8.78 -0.09 -8.21
N ILE A 26 -8.06 0.87 -8.79
CA ILE A 26 -7.05 1.69 -8.10
C ILE A 26 -7.68 2.61 -7.04
N GLU A 27 -8.85 3.17 -7.32
CA GLU A 27 -9.53 4.06 -6.37
C GLU A 27 -9.86 3.34 -5.05
N VAL A 28 -10.42 2.13 -5.16
CA VAL A 28 -10.75 1.30 -3.99
C VAL A 28 -9.48 0.84 -3.26
N LEU A 29 -8.44 0.48 -4.00
CA LEU A 29 -7.14 0.15 -3.43
C LEU A 29 -6.58 1.32 -2.61
N MET A 30 -6.55 2.52 -3.19
CA MET A 30 -6.03 3.72 -2.53
C MET A 30 -6.85 4.07 -1.27
N GLN A 31 -8.18 3.97 -1.32
CA GLN A 31 -9.03 4.15 -0.14
C GLN A 31 -8.68 3.17 1.00
N ARG A 32 -8.45 1.89 0.66
CA ARG A 32 -8.09 0.87 1.64
C ARG A 32 -6.69 1.08 2.19
N ALA A 33 -5.72 1.42 1.34
CA ALA A 33 -4.36 1.72 1.74
C ALA A 33 -4.30 2.93 2.68
N GLN A 34 -5.03 4.01 2.35
CA GLN A 34 -5.14 5.21 3.20
C GLN A 34 -5.85 4.94 4.55
N ALA A 35 -6.70 3.91 4.62
CA ALA A 35 -7.35 3.51 5.87
C ALA A 35 -6.45 2.65 6.78
N THR A 36 -5.31 2.15 6.28
CA THR A 36 -4.34 1.40 7.07
C THR A 36 -3.32 2.32 7.76
N THR A 37 -2.75 1.88 8.88
CA THR A 37 -1.80 2.68 9.69
C THR A 37 -0.33 2.46 9.34
N PHE A 38 -0.05 1.75 8.25
CA PHE A 38 1.29 1.39 7.81
C PHE A 38 1.49 1.74 6.32
N PRO A 39 2.74 2.00 5.90
CA PRO A 39 3.04 2.33 4.51
C PRO A 39 2.93 1.11 3.58
N TRP A 40 2.46 1.37 2.36
CA TRP A 40 2.46 0.43 1.25
C TRP A 40 3.59 0.72 0.27
N LEU A 41 4.22 -0.33 -0.25
CA LEU A 41 5.33 -0.25 -1.19
C LEU A 41 4.90 -0.68 -2.60
N MET A 42 5.45 0.03 -3.59
CA MET A 42 5.38 -0.29 -5.01
C MET A 42 6.63 0.25 -5.70
N SER A 43 7.45 -0.61 -6.29
CA SER A 43 8.69 -0.20 -6.99
C SER A 43 8.71 -0.57 -8.46
N ASN A 44 7.86 -1.50 -8.88
CA ASN A 44 7.91 -2.13 -10.21
C ASN A 44 6.67 -1.88 -11.07
N VAL A 45 5.62 -1.25 -10.55
CA VAL A 45 4.45 -0.84 -11.33
C VAL A 45 4.38 0.69 -11.33
N ILE A 46 4.48 1.27 -12.53
CA ILE A 46 4.52 2.71 -12.76
C ILE A 46 3.21 3.14 -13.41
N ASP A 47 2.60 4.19 -12.87
CA ASP A 47 1.47 4.86 -13.47
C ASP A 47 1.94 5.65 -14.71
N ASN A 48 1.30 5.39 -15.85
CA ASN A 48 1.66 5.99 -17.13
C ASN A 48 1.36 7.50 -17.19
N GLU A 49 0.36 7.97 -16.44
CA GLU A 49 -0.02 9.39 -16.41
C GLU A 49 0.93 10.18 -15.52
N THR A 50 1.14 9.71 -14.29
CA THR A 50 1.93 10.44 -13.29
C THR A 50 3.43 10.15 -13.35
N ARG A 51 3.84 9.07 -14.02
CA ARG A 51 5.21 8.53 -14.05
C ARG A 51 5.77 8.21 -12.66
N ARG A 52 4.88 7.98 -11.68
CA ARG A 52 5.21 7.62 -10.29
C ARG A 52 4.76 6.18 -10.02
N PRO A 53 5.20 5.57 -8.90
CA PRO A 53 4.65 4.29 -8.51
C PRO A 53 3.12 4.32 -8.40
N LEU A 54 2.48 3.25 -8.86
CA LEU A 54 1.03 3.13 -8.87
C LEU A 54 0.45 3.14 -7.43
N ALA A 55 -0.77 3.67 -7.29
CA ALA A 55 -1.53 3.71 -6.04
C ALA A 55 -0.77 4.34 -4.85
N GLU A 56 0.02 5.38 -5.13
CA GLU A 56 0.81 6.13 -4.14
C GLU A 56 1.82 5.27 -3.33
N GLY A 57 2.17 4.08 -3.83
CA GLY A 57 3.12 3.21 -3.18
C GLY A 57 4.51 3.86 -3.09
N LYS A 58 5.20 3.66 -1.96
CA LYS A 58 6.59 4.13 -1.82
C LYS A 58 7.53 3.16 -2.53
N CYS A 59 8.56 3.66 -3.21
CA CYS A 59 9.58 2.80 -3.82
C CYS A 59 10.41 2.03 -2.80
N SER A 60 10.65 2.64 -1.63
CA SER A 60 11.50 2.10 -0.57
C SER A 60 11.09 2.65 0.80
N LEU A 61 11.36 1.89 1.84
CA LEU A 61 11.25 2.29 3.23
C LEU A 61 12.48 1.79 3.99
N VAL A 62 13.14 2.68 4.72
CA VAL A 62 14.24 2.34 5.64
C VAL A 62 13.70 2.49 7.05
N ILE A 63 13.88 1.46 7.88
CA ILE A 63 13.47 1.43 9.27
C ILE A 63 14.71 1.15 10.10
N ASP A 64 15.05 2.08 10.98
CA ASP A 64 16.08 1.87 11.99
C ASP A 64 15.44 1.18 13.19
N TRP A 65 15.96 0.00 13.53
CA TRP A 65 15.51 -0.79 14.67
C TRP A 65 16.50 -0.57 15.81
N HIS A 66 16.01 -0.04 16.94
CA HIS A 66 16.74 0.09 18.20
C HIS A 66 16.36 -1.03 19.17
#